data_AF-A0A2V2XGG7-F1
#
_entry.id   AF-A0A2V2XGG7-F1
#
_cell.length_a   1.000
_cell.length_b   1.000
_cell.length_c   1.000
_cell.angle_alpha   90.00
_cell.angle_beta   90.00
_cell.angle_gamma   90.00
#
_symmetry.space_group_name_H-M   'P 1'
#
loop_
_entity.id
_entity.type
_entity.pdbx_description
1 polymer ?
#
loop_
_entity_poly.entity_id
_entity_poly.type
_entity_poly.pdbx_seq_one_letter_code
_entity_poly.pdbx_strand_id
1 'polypeptide(L)'
;MSRPYNKHRGRDGGRGNPGRGNTGRGAFPQEIASNERFSRWNERGNSGPGDRNNNKSNNSNKKSGDRDVAAVPVMTTLLDLLFQKSAGAIFDPNTGMLNLSRFKDSPDLLSVQRSVDFNSVTFCKSLADVIKNKIGTSLRILVLNENNIRKLTVLLTALEGADIHRGVTAISATGNQISDFAFLGPLKKYEGLGELLLKENTITTRADYRTQMVRSLPKLMMLDGELIHRGLMRLPNPVPVSLNESQLGVLRFLESNLFAAAASRNYDALVNLYTSGTVFSVSRAEEPIPRRLPFDTAHNGDLLSESQRNVMTNDFLILRRQVRWRNLQNNLQSLSHVALGRAKSSLALQEVGGGERKFISVSHELNGNANVVFLSQNMKVPTCIVTIHGRLFWHWSPKGSNGADLIPREKAPFLTCFFDRTVSLLLDSVSNVWIIQNEMIFMRPDHTLVHENGSASSPLFFANEATRVESMRRRYLPNASLEVMQSVVEHFGSDADVHAFITGHLPTLPADRVEGALKDRSVMLSLLQR
;
A
#
# COMPACT_ATOMS: atom_id res chain seq x y z
N MET A 1 62.95 -4.93 -28.09
CA MET A 1 63.93 -5.99 -28.40
C MET A 1 63.19 -7.32 -28.50
N SER A 2 63.38 -8.02 -29.62
CA SER A 2 63.44 -9.50 -29.76
C SER A 2 62.25 -10.39 -29.37
N ARG A 3 61.62 -11.00 -30.40
CA ARG A 3 61.01 -12.36 -30.41
C ARG A 3 62.07 -13.43 -29.99
N PRO A 4 61.80 -14.75 -29.73
CA PRO A 4 60.80 -15.64 -30.40
C PRO A 4 60.30 -16.96 -29.69
N TYR A 5 59.40 -17.67 -30.39
CA TYR A 5 59.21 -19.15 -30.54
C TYR A 5 59.30 -20.13 -29.34
N ASN A 6 58.29 -21.02 -29.20
CA ASN A 6 58.53 -22.46 -29.46
C ASN A 6 57.26 -23.29 -29.75
N LYS A 7 57.46 -24.32 -30.57
CA LYS A 7 56.47 -25.21 -31.21
C LYS A 7 56.94 -26.65 -30.98
N HIS A 8 56.12 -27.55 -30.43
CA HIS A 8 56.30 -29.03 -30.50
C HIS A 8 54.90 -29.68 -30.47
N ARG A 9 54.48 -30.38 -31.55
CA ARG A 9 54.64 -31.83 -31.86
C ARG A 9 53.87 -32.71 -30.86
N GLY A 10 52.95 -33.60 -31.25
CA GLY A 10 52.54 -34.09 -32.57
C GLY A 10 51.39 -35.11 -32.46
N ARG A 11 50.88 -35.53 -33.65
CA ARG A 11 50.36 -36.88 -34.04
C ARG A 11 49.28 -37.55 -33.16
N ASP A 12 48.17 -38.09 -33.66
CA ASP A 12 47.95 -38.90 -34.86
C ASP A 12 46.44 -39.00 -35.21
N GLY A 13 46.16 -39.26 -36.50
CA GLY A 13 44.99 -39.99 -37.04
C GLY A 13 43.62 -39.29 -36.97
N GLY A 14 42.82 -39.11 -38.03
CA GLY A 14 42.82 -39.69 -39.37
C GLY A 14 41.39 -40.04 -39.76
N ARG A 15 40.94 -39.55 -40.94
CA ARG A 15 39.75 -39.95 -41.74
C ARG A 15 38.37 -39.60 -41.14
N GLY A 16 37.40 -39.07 -41.86
CA GLY A 16 37.27 -38.76 -43.29
C GLY A 16 36.04 -37.87 -43.55
N ASN A 17 36.09 -37.15 -44.66
CA ASN A 17 34.94 -36.52 -45.34
C ASN A 17 34.14 -37.64 -46.10
N PRO A 18 32.98 -37.42 -46.76
CA PRO A 18 32.37 -36.13 -47.15
C PRO A 18 30.82 -36.02 -47.12
N GLY A 19 30.33 -34.77 -47.15
CA GLY A 19 29.38 -34.37 -48.19
C GLY A 19 27.90 -34.11 -47.83
N ARG A 20 27.42 -32.99 -48.40
CA ARG A 20 26.05 -32.61 -48.79
C ARG A 20 25.09 -32.04 -47.73
N GLY A 21 24.80 -30.75 -47.91
CA GLY A 21 23.47 -30.38 -48.44
C GLY A 21 22.47 -29.71 -47.51
N ASN A 22 22.48 -28.38 -47.57
CA ASN A 22 21.32 -27.49 -47.73
C ASN A 22 20.31 -27.21 -46.58
N THR A 23 19.93 -25.92 -46.56
CA THR A 23 18.75 -25.27 -45.97
C THR A 23 18.50 -25.27 -44.47
N GLY A 24 18.27 -24.07 -43.92
CA GLY A 24 17.24 -23.88 -42.90
C GLY A 24 17.66 -23.08 -41.67
N ARG A 25 17.28 -21.80 -41.67
CA ARG A 25 16.89 -20.94 -40.53
C ARG A 25 17.09 -21.48 -39.10
N GLY A 26 17.77 -20.64 -38.30
CA GLY A 26 17.35 -20.33 -36.92
C GLY A 26 18.21 -20.94 -35.82
N ALA A 27 18.98 -20.09 -35.14
CA ALA A 27 19.18 -20.05 -33.68
C ALA A 27 20.39 -19.17 -33.37
N PHE A 28 20.16 -18.04 -32.68
CA PHE A 28 21.21 -17.42 -31.88
C PHE A 28 21.29 -18.12 -30.52
N PRO A 29 22.48 -18.20 -29.89
CA PRO A 29 22.79 -19.20 -28.89
C PRO A 29 22.46 -18.78 -27.45
N GLN A 30 22.27 -19.80 -26.63
CA GLN A 30 22.26 -19.78 -25.17
C GLN A 30 23.58 -19.25 -24.56
N GLU A 31 23.38 -18.57 -23.43
CA GLU A 31 24.16 -18.56 -22.19
C GLU A 31 25.59 -17.98 -22.16
N ILE A 32 25.78 -16.97 -21.30
CA ILE A 32 26.85 -16.98 -20.29
C ILE A 32 26.30 -16.49 -18.94
N ALA A 33 26.56 -17.29 -17.92
CA ALA A 33 26.19 -17.13 -16.53
C ALA A 33 27.13 -16.19 -15.73
N SER A 34 26.59 -15.58 -14.68
CA SER A 34 27.32 -15.14 -13.47
C SER A 34 26.31 -15.21 -12.30
N ASN A 35 26.22 -16.29 -11.52
CA ASN A 35 27.13 -16.75 -10.46
C ASN A 35 27.07 -15.87 -9.20
N GLU A 36 26.01 -16.01 -8.41
CA GLU A 36 26.02 -15.73 -6.97
C GLU A 36 25.42 -16.92 -6.22
N ARG A 37 26.29 -17.68 -5.55
CA ARG A 37 25.93 -18.70 -4.56
C ARG A 37 25.86 -18.01 -3.21
N PHE A 38 24.78 -18.22 -2.45
CA PHE A 38 24.87 -18.74 -1.08
C PHE A 38 23.57 -19.42 -0.63
N SER A 39 23.74 -20.67 -0.19
CA SER A 39 22.97 -21.46 0.77
C SER A 39 21.51 -21.82 0.49
N ARG A 40 21.35 -22.89 -0.30
CA ARG A 40 20.27 -23.88 -0.14
C ARG A 40 20.79 -25.03 0.73
N TRP A 41 20.16 -25.28 1.86
CA TRP A 41 20.07 -26.62 2.41
C TRP A 41 18.97 -27.36 1.66
N ASN A 42 19.39 -28.41 0.95
CA ASN A 42 18.59 -29.51 0.42
C ASN A 42 18.00 -30.30 1.62
N GLU A 43 16.99 -31.14 1.51
CA GLU A 43 16.88 -32.32 0.63
C GLU A 43 15.41 -32.75 0.52
N ARG A 44 14.87 -32.87 -0.71
CA ARG A 44 14.77 -34.08 -1.59
C ARG A 44 13.49 -34.88 -1.30
N GLY A 45 12.74 -35.39 -2.26
CA GLY A 45 12.85 -35.46 -3.74
C GLY A 45 11.43 -35.70 -4.31
N ASN A 46 11.13 -35.24 -5.53
CA ASN A 46 11.21 -36.03 -6.79
C ASN A 46 10.50 -37.40 -6.64
N SER A 47 9.50 -37.82 -7.41
CA SER A 47 9.20 -37.66 -8.85
C SER A 47 7.77 -38.23 -9.07
N GLY A 48 7.05 -37.81 -10.13
CA GLY A 48 5.82 -38.53 -10.58
C GLY A 48 6.13 -39.92 -11.17
N PRO A 49 5.19 -40.67 -11.81
CA PRO A 49 3.82 -40.35 -12.22
C PRO A 49 2.78 -41.40 -11.73
N GLY A 50 1.53 -41.28 -12.20
CA GLY A 50 0.37 -42.01 -11.66
C GLY A 50 0.35 -43.53 -11.84
N ASP A 51 -0.52 -44.15 -11.04
CA ASP A 51 -1.09 -45.46 -11.32
C ASP A 51 -2.52 -45.57 -10.78
N ARG A 52 -3.37 -46.15 -11.61
CA ARG A 52 -4.72 -46.59 -11.30
C ARG A 52 -4.64 -47.78 -10.34
N ASN A 53 -5.42 -47.80 -9.25
CA ASN A 53 -6.31 -48.93 -8.96
C ASN A 53 -7.09 -48.80 -7.64
N ASN A 54 -8.40 -49.02 -7.79
CA ASN A 54 -9.26 -49.88 -6.98
C ASN A 54 -9.19 -49.80 -5.46
N ASN A 55 -10.20 -49.12 -4.92
CA ASN A 55 -10.89 -49.51 -3.70
C ASN A 55 -11.18 -51.02 -3.69
N LYS A 56 -10.51 -51.74 -2.80
CA LYS A 56 -11.00 -53.00 -2.26
C LYS A 56 -11.09 -52.89 -0.75
N SER A 57 -12.33 -52.98 -0.28
CA SER A 57 -12.71 -53.23 1.10
C SER A 57 -11.89 -54.38 1.69
N ASN A 58 -11.43 -54.23 2.93
CA ASN A 58 -11.70 -55.20 3.99
C ASN A 58 -11.34 -54.66 5.37
N ASN A 59 -12.39 -54.28 6.08
CA ASN A 59 -12.72 -54.65 7.45
C ASN A 59 -11.66 -55.49 8.21
N SER A 60 -11.13 -54.95 9.32
CA SER A 60 -11.11 -55.66 10.61
C SER A 60 -10.76 -54.75 11.79
N ASN A 61 -11.55 -54.95 12.86
CA ASN A 61 -11.31 -54.71 14.27
C ASN A 61 -11.34 -53.30 14.87
N LYS A 62 -12.58 -52.94 15.24
CA LYS A 62 -12.96 -52.10 16.40
C LYS A 62 -12.40 -52.61 17.73
N LYS A 63 -11.78 -51.68 18.48
CA LYS A 63 -11.96 -51.32 19.92
C LYS A 63 -10.70 -50.50 20.28
N SER A 64 -10.73 -49.27 20.78
CA SER A 64 -11.74 -48.50 21.53
C SER A 64 -11.25 -47.04 21.61
N GLY A 65 -12.14 -46.04 21.47
CA GLY A 65 -11.84 -44.65 21.84
C GLY A 65 -12.28 -43.55 20.87
N ASP A 66 -13.37 -43.73 20.12
CA ASP A 66 -13.84 -42.75 19.13
C ASP A 66 -15.03 -41.92 19.67
N ARG A 67 -14.77 -41.06 20.66
CA ARG A 67 -15.76 -40.10 21.18
C ARG A 67 -15.50 -38.63 20.82
N ASP A 68 -14.28 -38.29 20.37
CA ASP A 68 -13.89 -36.88 20.18
C ASP A 68 -14.03 -36.36 18.75
N VAL A 69 -14.15 -37.23 17.74
CA VAL A 69 -14.19 -36.79 16.33
C VAL A 69 -15.62 -36.47 15.85
N ALA A 70 -16.64 -37.05 16.47
CA ALA A 70 -18.05 -36.86 16.06
C ALA A 70 -18.76 -35.63 16.67
N ALA A 71 -18.19 -35.00 17.71
CA ALA A 71 -18.84 -33.89 18.42
C ALA A 71 -18.64 -32.51 17.75
N VAL A 72 -17.54 -32.33 17.01
CA VAL A 72 -17.18 -31.06 16.36
C VAL A 72 -18.15 -30.65 15.23
N PRO A 73 -18.54 -31.56 14.31
CA PRO A 73 -19.48 -31.22 13.23
C PRO A 73 -20.86 -30.83 13.76
N VAL A 74 -21.30 -31.50 14.82
CA VAL A 74 -22.60 -31.23 15.47
C VAL A 74 -22.61 -29.86 16.11
N MET A 75 -21.53 -29.48 16.81
CA MET A 75 -21.41 -28.16 17.44
C MET A 75 -21.37 -27.02 16.41
N THR A 76 -20.60 -27.18 15.34
CA THR A 76 -20.54 -26.19 14.25
C THR A 76 -21.92 -26.04 13.59
N THR A 77 -22.64 -27.14 13.34
CA THR A 77 -23.98 -27.10 12.74
C THR A 77 -25.01 -26.40 13.65
N LEU A 78 -24.94 -26.64 14.96
CA LEU A 78 -25.82 -25.98 15.94
C LEU A 78 -25.53 -24.49 16.07
N LEU A 79 -24.25 -24.10 16.11
CA LEU A 79 -23.86 -22.69 16.09
C LEU A 79 -24.29 -22.03 14.79
N ASP A 80 -24.19 -22.73 13.66
CA ASP A 80 -24.66 -22.21 12.36
C ASP A 80 -26.17 -21.95 12.37
N LEU A 81 -26.96 -22.89 12.89
CA LEU A 81 -28.41 -22.75 13.04
C LEU A 81 -28.78 -21.61 14.01
N LEU A 82 -28.02 -21.45 15.08
CA LEU A 82 -28.22 -20.34 16.01
C LEU A 82 -27.93 -19.00 15.35
N PHE A 83 -26.81 -18.86 14.64
CA PHE A 83 -26.46 -17.64 13.92
C PHE A 83 -27.47 -17.33 12.82
N GLN A 84 -28.11 -18.33 12.22
CA GLN A 84 -29.23 -18.12 11.28
C GLN A 84 -30.51 -17.64 11.99
N LYS A 85 -30.88 -18.25 13.12
CA LYS A 85 -32.12 -17.94 13.85
C LYS A 85 -32.05 -16.60 14.60
N SER A 86 -30.90 -16.28 15.17
CA SER A 86 -30.70 -15.13 16.06
C SER A 86 -29.85 -14.02 15.43
N ALA A 87 -29.62 -14.06 14.12
CA ALA A 87 -28.77 -13.13 13.36
C ALA A 87 -29.00 -11.67 13.74
N GLY A 88 -30.26 -11.19 13.75
CA GLY A 88 -30.59 -9.80 14.07
C GLY A 88 -30.55 -9.44 15.56
N ALA A 89 -30.46 -10.42 16.46
CA ALA A 89 -30.38 -10.20 17.90
C ALA A 89 -28.93 -10.19 18.40
N ILE A 90 -28.06 -11.02 17.80
CA ILE A 90 -26.65 -11.14 18.20
C ILE A 90 -25.71 -10.34 17.29
N PHE A 91 -26.09 -10.02 16.06
CA PHE A 91 -25.25 -9.29 15.12
C PHE A 91 -25.97 -8.06 14.56
N ASP A 92 -25.35 -6.89 14.73
CA ASP A 92 -25.78 -5.65 14.08
C ASP A 92 -24.90 -5.39 12.83
N PRO A 93 -25.45 -5.53 11.60
CA PRO A 93 -24.69 -5.33 10.38
C PRO A 93 -24.28 -3.87 10.14
N ASN A 94 -24.95 -2.89 10.75
CA ASN A 94 -24.63 -1.48 10.55
C ASN A 94 -23.36 -1.08 11.30
N THR A 95 -23.19 -1.60 12.51
CA THR A 95 -22.02 -1.34 13.36
C THR A 95 -20.95 -2.43 13.23
N GLY A 96 -21.30 -3.59 12.68
CA GLY A 96 -20.45 -4.78 12.66
C GLY A 96 -20.26 -5.40 14.04
N MET A 97 -21.21 -5.16 14.97
CA MET A 97 -21.14 -5.65 16.34
C MET A 97 -21.71 -7.05 16.49
N LEU A 98 -20.90 -7.98 17.00
CA LEU A 98 -21.32 -9.31 17.42
C LEU A 98 -21.36 -9.38 18.95
N ASN A 99 -22.56 -9.51 19.50
CA ASN A 99 -22.80 -9.62 20.93
C ASN A 99 -23.03 -11.08 21.35
N LEU A 100 -22.04 -11.64 22.06
CA LEU A 100 -22.06 -12.98 22.64
C LEU A 100 -22.05 -12.91 24.17
N SER A 101 -22.56 -11.84 24.77
CA SER A 101 -22.61 -11.72 26.24
C SER A 101 -23.51 -12.78 26.85
N ARG A 102 -23.08 -13.41 27.96
CA ARG A 102 -23.81 -14.51 28.61
C ARG A 102 -24.32 -15.56 27.62
N PHE A 103 -23.50 -15.94 26.65
CA PHE A 103 -23.94 -16.74 25.50
C PHE A 103 -24.58 -18.06 25.92
N LYS A 104 -24.03 -18.70 26.96
CA LYS A 104 -24.58 -19.94 27.55
C LYS A 104 -26.01 -19.78 28.08
N ASP A 105 -26.44 -18.57 28.42
CA ASP A 105 -27.76 -18.31 29.01
C ASP A 105 -28.81 -17.99 27.93
N SER A 106 -28.43 -18.03 26.65
CA SER A 106 -29.37 -17.88 25.55
C SER A 106 -30.41 -19.01 25.59
N PRO A 107 -31.72 -18.70 25.48
CA PRO A 107 -32.77 -19.71 25.46
C PRO A 107 -32.63 -20.67 24.27
N ASP A 108 -32.01 -20.23 23.17
CA ASP A 108 -31.75 -21.05 21.99
C ASP A 108 -30.65 -22.12 22.21
N LEU A 109 -29.90 -22.02 23.30
CA LEU A 109 -28.79 -22.93 23.64
C LEU A 109 -29.10 -23.88 24.80
N LEU A 110 -30.33 -23.89 25.33
CA LEU A 110 -30.70 -24.71 26.49
C LEU A 110 -30.34 -26.20 26.35
N SER A 111 -30.50 -26.77 25.16
CA SER A 111 -30.20 -28.18 24.89
C SER A 111 -28.69 -28.49 24.89
N VAL A 112 -27.84 -27.49 24.72
CA VAL A 112 -26.39 -27.62 24.51
C VAL A 112 -25.56 -26.70 25.41
N GLN A 113 -26.19 -26.10 26.41
CA GLN A 113 -25.60 -25.12 27.32
C GLN A 113 -24.31 -25.64 27.97
N ARG A 114 -24.23 -26.95 28.25
CA ARG A 114 -23.04 -27.61 28.82
C ARG A 114 -21.85 -27.67 27.87
N SER A 115 -22.08 -27.55 26.56
CA SER A 115 -21.06 -27.59 25.51
C SER A 115 -20.55 -26.20 25.13
N VAL A 116 -21.17 -25.13 25.65
CA VAL A 116 -20.78 -23.74 25.42
C VAL A 116 -19.68 -23.37 26.42
N ASP A 117 -18.43 -23.49 26.01
CA ASP A 117 -17.27 -23.16 26.84
C ASP A 117 -16.20 -22.40 26.05
N PHE A 118 -16.08 -21.10 26.31
CA PHE A 118 -15.07 -20.23 25.71
C PHE A 118 -13.62 -20.53 26.17
N ASN A 119 -13.43 -21.46 27.11
CA ASN A 119 -12.12 -21.97 27.47
C ASN A 119 -11.72 -23.23 26.67
N SER A 120 -12.66 -23.80 25.91
CA SER A 120 -12.44 -24.99 25.08
C SER A 120 -11.94 -24.60 23.69
N VAL A 121 -10.81 -25.18 23.29
CA VAL A 121 -10.21 -24.98 21.95
C VAL A 121 -11.19 -25.40 20.86
N THR A 122 -11.88 -26.51 21.06
CA THR A 122 -12.81 -27.07 20.08
C THR A 122 -14.00 -26.14 19.87
N PHE A 123 -14.59 -25.63 20.95
CA PHE A 123 -15.70 -24.69 20.88
C PHE A 123 -15.29 -23.39 20.18
N CYS A 124 -14.16 -22.80 20.59
CA CYS A 124 -13.67 -21.56 20.00
C CYS A 124 -13.36 -21.69 18.51
N LYS A 125 -12.81 -22.83 18.06
CA LYS A 125 -12.59 -23.11 16.63
C LYS A 125 -13.90 -23.21 15.87
N SER A 126 -14.86 -24.01 16.34
CA SER A 126 -16.18 -24.11 15.72
C SER A 126 -16.89 -22.75 15.65
N LEU A 127 -16.81 -21.95 16.72
CA LEU A 127 -17.37 -20.60 16.74
C LEU A 127 -16.69 -19.67 15.73
N ALA A 128 -15.36 -19.68 15.67
CA ALA A 128 -14.62 -18.87 14.70
C ALA A 128 -14.97 -19.26 13.25
N ASP A 129 -15.11 -20.54 12.94
CA ASP A 129 -15.52 -21.00 11.61
C ASP A 129 -16.94 -20.51 11.24
N VAL A 130 -17.88 -20.53 12.19
CA VAL A 130 -19.24 -20.01 11.96
C VAL A 130 -19.22 -18.50 11.75
N ILE A 131 -18.47 -17.75 12.56
CA ILE A 131 -18.32 -16.29 12.38
C ILE A 131 -17.72 -15.99 11.00
N LYS A 132 -16.69 -16.74 10.57
CA LYS A 132 -16.10 -16.58 9.24
C LYS A 132 -17.12 -16.74 8.13
N ASN A 133 -17.95 -17.78 8.22
CA ASN A 133 -18.90 -18.13 7.17
C ASN A 133 -20.12 -17.21 7.13
N LYS A 134 -20.57 -16.68 8.27
CA LYS A 134 -21.79 -15.86 8.36
C LYS A 134 -21.54 -14.36 8.35
N ILE A 135 -20.44 -13.92 8.95
CA ILE A 135 -20.12 -12.50 9.15
C ILE A 135 -18.88 -12.11 8.34
N GLY A 136 -17.87 -12.97 8.31
CA GLY A 136 -16.64 -12.75 7.55
C GLY A 136 -15.93 -11.45 7.96
N THR A 137 -15.56 -10.64 6.97
CA THR A 137 -14.81 -9.39 7.15
C THR A 137 -15.64 -8.23 7.71
N SER A 138 -16.95 -8.41 7.87
CA SER A 138 -17.87 -7.40 8.43
C SER A 138 -17.80 -7.29 9.95
N LEU A 139 -17.11 -8.21 10.64
CA LEU A 139 -16.94 -8.13 12.09
C LEU A 139 -16.03 -6.95 12.45
N ARG A 140 -16.54 -6.05 13.31
CA ARG A 140 -15.81 -4.89 13.85
C ARG A 140 -15.74 -4.91 15.36
N ILE A 141 -16.85 -5.18 16.04
CA ILE A 141 -16.94 -5.12 17.50
C ILE A 141 -17.31 -6.50 18.03
N LEU A 142 -16.55 -7.01 19.01
CA LEU A 142 -16.80 -8.32 19.63
C LEU A 142 -17.09 -8.15 21.12
N VAL A 143 -18.28 -8.56 21.57
CA VAL A 143 -18.70 -8.47 22.98
C VAL A 143 -18.81 -9.88 23.57
N LEU A 144 -18.06 -10.14 24.63
CA LEU A 144 -17.85 -11.46 25.26
C LEU A 144 -18.12 -11.42 26.77
N ASN A 145 -18.98 -10.51 27.21
CA ASN A 145 -19.15 -10.23 28.63
C ASN A 145 -19.77 -11.41 29.39
N GLU A 146 -19.36 -11.61 30.64
CA GLU A 146 -19.97 -12.56 31.57
C GLU A 146 -20.02 -14.02 31.08
N ASN A 147 -19.00 -14.48 30.34
CA ASN A 147 -18.92 -15.83 29.79
C ASN A 147 -18.03 -16.80 30.60
N ASN A 148 -17.59 -16.41 31.80
CA ASN A 148 -16.63 -17.18 32.63
C ASN A 148 -15.34 -17.54 31.88
N ILE A 149 -14.86 -16.61 31.04
CA ILE A 149 -13.61 -16.78 30.29
C ILE A 149 -12.44 -16.65 31.25
N ARG A 150 -11.60 -17.68 31.32
CA ARG A 150 -10.33 -17.69 32.06
C ARG A 150 -9.15 -17.46 31.10
N LYS A 151 -9.22 -18.06 29.91
CA LYS A 151 -8.16 -18.00 28.90
C LYS A 151 -8.66 -17.39 27.60
N LEU A 152 -8.64 -16.05 27.53
CA LEU A 152 -9.06 -15.32 26.32
C LEU A 152 -8.19 -15.66 25.09
N THR A 153 -6.95 -16.11 25.30
CA THR A 153 -6.04 -16.60 24.25
C THR A 153 -6.68 -17.59 23.30
N VAL A 154 -7.48 -18.52 23.82
CA VAL A 154 -8.04 -19.64 23.04
C VAL A 154 -8.93 -19.13 21.92
N LEU A 155 -9.85 -18.21 22.25
CA LEU A 155 -10.74 -17.60 21.27
C LEU A 155 -9.96 -16.70 20.30
N LEU A 156 -9.04 -15.88 20.81
CA LEU A 156 -8.27 -14.95 19.98
C LEU A 156 -7.43 -15.68 18.93
N THR A 157 -6.81 -16.80 19.28
CA THR A 157 -6.04 -17.62 18.34
C THR A 157 -6.96 -18.34 17.35
N ALA A 158 -8.17 -18.72 17.73
CA ALA A 158 -9.14 -19.30 16.80
C ALA A 158 -9.61 -18.27 15.75
N LEU A 159 -9.95 -17.05 16.16
CA LEU A 159 -10.30 -15.95 15.26
C LEU A 159 -9.14 -15.53 14.35
N GLU A 160 -7.90 -15.60 14.87
CA GLU A 160 -6.70 -15.41 14.08
C GLU A 160 -6.57 -16.48 12.99
N GLY A 161 -6.68 -17.76 13.36
CA GLY A 161 -6.60 -18.89 12.42
C GLY A 161 -7.70 -18.88 11.35
N ALA A 162 -8.84 -18.26 11.64
CA ALA A 162 -9.93 -18.07 10.69
C ALA A 162 -9.77 -16.82 9.78
N ASP A 163 -8.74 -15.98 10.01
CA ASP A 163 -8.45 -14.71 9.32
C ASP A 163 -9.51 -13.60 9.52
N ILE A 164 -10.22 -13.61 10.65
CA ILE A 164 -11.28 -12.62 10.97
C ILE A 164 -10.72 -11.43 11.75
N HIS A 165 -9.64 -11.65 12.50
CA HIS A 165 -9.01 -10.70 13.43
C HIS A 165 -8.63 -9.33 12.83
N ARG A 166 -8.38 -9.23 11.51
CA ARG A 166 -7.92 -7.99 10.86
C ARG A 166 -8.95 -6.86 10.93
N GLY A 167 -10.23 -7.21 10.91
CA GLY A 167 -11.33 -6.24 10.91
C GLY A 167 -11.75 -5.78 12.31
N VAL A 168 -11.31 -6.45 13.37
CA VAL A 168 -11.80 -6.21 14.73
C VAL A 168 -11.17 -4.95 15.31
N THR A 169 -11.99 -3.96 15.64
CA THR A 169 -11.60 -2.65 16.17
C THR A 169 -11.83 -2.52 17.67
N ALA A 170 -12.78 -3.26 18.24
CA ALA A 170 -13.08 -3.24 19.66
C ALA A 170 -13.41 -4.64 20.21
N ILE A 171 -12.91 -4.94 21.42
CA ILE A 171 -13.25 -6.15 22.17
C ILE A 171 -13.70 -5.78 23.58
N SER A 172 -14.86 -6.27 23.98
CA SER A 172 -15.35 -6.19 25.35
C SER A 172 -15.38 -7.59 25.95
N ALA A 173 -14.67 -7.81 27.05
CA ALA A 173 -14.65 -9.06 27.79
C ALA A 173 -14.82 -8.81 29.29
N THR A 174 -15.68 -7.86 29.64
CA THR A 174 -16.03 -7.46 31.01
C THR A 174 -16.67 -8.61 31.80
N GLY A 175 -16.43 -8.66 33.11
CA GLY A 175 -17.11 -9.61 34.01
C GLY A 175 -16.69 -11.07 33.78
N ASN A 176 -15.46 -11.31 33.33
CA ASN A 176 -14.89 -12.64 33.14
C ASN A 176 -13.87 -12.97 34.25
N GLN A 177 -13.17 -14.11 34.14
CA GLN A 177 -12.23 -14.62 35.13
C GLN A 177 -10.77 -14.59 34.60
N ILE A 178 -10.44 -13.59 33.77
CA ILE A 178 -9.11 -13.46 33.17
C ILE A 178 -8.14 -12.96 34.24
N SER A 179 -7.04 -13.68 34.47
CA SER A 179 -6.09 -13.44 35.56
C SER A 179 -4.64 -13.24 35.13
N ASP A 180 -4.30 -13.55 33.87
CA ASP A 180 -2.96 -13.42 33.32
C ASP A 180 -2.92 -12.61 32.01
N PHE A 181 -1.72 -12.24 31.56
CA PHE A 181 -1.48 -11.47 30.35
C PHE A 181 -1.26 -12.33 29.09
N ALA A 182 -1.52 -13.64 29.12
CA ALA A 182 -1.22 -14.52 27.99
C ALA A 182 -1.95 -14.08 26.69
N PHE A 183 -3.12 -13.46 26.84
CA PHE A 183 -3.94 -12.96 25.73
C PHE A 183 -3.28 -11.83 24.93
N LEU A 184 -2.26 -11.15 25.47
CA LEU A 184 -1.53 -10.10 24.77
C LEU A 184 -0.76 -10.61 23.55
N GLY A 185 -0.30 -11.86 23.57
CA GLY A 185 0.42 -12.47 22.44
C GLY A 185 -0.41 -12.48 21.16
N PRO A 186 -1.59 -13.12 21.16
CA PRO A 186 -2.53 -13.08 20.04
C PRO A 186 -3.00 -11.67 19.68
N LEU A 187 -3.32 -10.82 20.66
CA LEU A 187 -3.84 -9.47 20.39
C LEU A 187 -2.88 -8.58 19.59
N LYS A 188 -1.57 -8.81 19.64
CA LYS A 188 -0.60 -8.04 18.83
C LYS A 188 -0.85 -8.12 17.32
N LYS A 189 -1.53 -9.16 16.85
CA LYS A 189 -1.85 -9.37 15.43
C LYS A 189 -3.14 -8.67 15.00
N TYR A 190 -3.93 -8.16 15.95
CA TYR A 190 -5.19 -7.46 15.69
C TYR A 190 -4.88 -6.01 15.33
N GLU A 191 -4.46 -5.76 14.08
CA GLU A 191 -3.91 -4.47 13.67
C GLU A 191 -4.88 -3.30 13.81
N GLY A 192 -6.19 -3.56 13.70
CA GLY A 192 -7.26 -2.56 13.83
C GLY A 192 -7.75 -2.32 15.27
N LEU A 193 -7.28 -3.10 16.26
CA LEU A 193 -7.79 -3.03 17.63
C LEU A 193 -7.43 -1.70 18.30
N GLY A 194 -8.42 -0.83 18.45
CA GLY A 194 -8.30 0.47 19.12
C GLY A 194 -8.85 0.48 20.54
N GLU A 195 -9.80 -0.41 20.87
CA GLU A 195 -10.51 -0.41 22.15
C GLU A 195 -10.55 -1.79 22.80
N LEU A 196 -10.31 -1.83 24.11
CA LEU A 196 -10.37 -3.05 24.90
C LEU A 196 -10.99 -2.78 26.27
N LEU A 197 -12.06 -3.53 26.61
CA LEU A 197 -12.68 -3.50 27.93
C LEU A 197 -12.48 -4.83 28.65
N LEU A 198 -11.86 -4.78 29.82
CA LEU A 198 -11.56 -5.91 30.70
C LEU A 198 -11.97 -5.63 32.15
N LYS A 199 -12.79 -4.60 32.40
CA LYS A 199 -13.39 -4.33 33.71
C LYS A 199 -13.94 -5.59 34.37
N GLU A 200 -13.87 -5.63 35.70
CA GLU A 200 -14.39 -6.74 36.52
C GLU A 200 -13.69 -8.10 36.30
N ASN A 201 -12.57 -8.14 35.57
CA ASN A 201 -11.68 -9.30 35.55
C ASN A 201 -10.61 -9.21 36.64
N THR A 202 -10.13 -10.35 37.14
CA THR A 202 -9.08 -10.39 38.17
C THR A 202 -7.77 -9.69 37.75
N ILE A 203 -7.44 -9.68 36.45
CA ILE A 203 -6.24 -9.04 35.92
C ILE A 203 -6.18 -7.53 36.19
N THR A 204 -7.32 -6.84 36.27
CA THR A 204 -7.38 -5.37 36.44
C THR A 204 -6.93 -4.92 37.82
N THR A 205 -6.92 -5.83 38.81
CA THR A 205 -6.46 -5.55 40.18
C THR A 205 -4.94 -5.49 40.32
N ARG A 206 -4.20 -5.90 39.29
CA ARG A 206 -2.73 -5.92 39.33
C ARG A 206 -2.15 -4.52 39.18
N ALA A 207 -1.14 -4.20 39.98
CA ALA A 207 -0.46 -2.91 39.93
C ALA A 207 0.20 -2.62 38.56
N ASP A 208 0.66 -3.66 37.85
CA ASP A 208 1.32 -3.54 36.55
C ASP A 208 0.35 -3.56 35.35
N TYR A 209 -0.95 -3.68 35.59
CA TYR A 209 -1.98 -3.84 34.56
C TYR A 209 -1.89 -2.80 33.46
N ARG A 210 -2.09 -1.53 33.78
CA ARG A 210 -2.11 -0.45 32.78
C ARG A 210 -0.79 -0.39 31.99
N THR A 211 0.34 -0.44 32.69
CA THR A 211 1.67 -0.35 32.08
C THR A 211 1.95 -1.51 31.12
N GLN A 212 1.59 -2.74 31.50
CA GLN A 212 1.74 -3.93 30.65
C GLN A 212 0.88 -3.83 29.39
N MET A 213 -0.38 -3.39 29.52
CA MET A 213 -1.32 -3.24 28.41
C MET A 213 -0.82 -2.20 27.40
N VAL A 214 -0.48 -1.00 27.86
CA VAL A 214 -0.01 0.12 27.01
C VAL A 214 1.29 -0.23 26.28
N ARG A 215 2.22 -0.90 26.97
CA ARG A 215 3.51 -1.34 26.42
C ARG A 215 3.35 -2.44 25.37
N SER A 216 2.47 -3.40 25.62
CA SER A 216 2.36 -4.60 24.78
C SER A 216 1.46 -4.40 23.55
N LEU A 217 0.52 -3.45 23.62
CA LEU A 217 -0.41 -3.12 22.54
C LEU A 217 -0.22 -1.66 22.13
N PRO A 218 0.79 -1.34 21.29
CA PRO A 218 1.15 0.03 20.97
C PRO A 218 0.11 0.80 20.14
N LYS A 219 -0.86 0.11 19.55
CA LYS A 219 -1.96 0.71 18.76
C LYS A 219 -3.24 0.95 19.56
N LEU A 220 -3.32 0.42 20.79
CA LEU A 220 -4.51 0.56 21.64
C LEU A 220 -4.70 2.03 22.03
N MET A 221 -5.92 2.54 21.83
CA MET A 221 -6.32 3.93 22.04
C MET A 221 -7.14 4.11 23.33
N MET A 222 -7.96 3.12 23.67
CA MET A 222 -8.80 3.14 24.86
C MET A 222 -8.71 1.81 25.60
N LEU A 223 -8.56 1.89 26.93
CA LEU A 223 -8.56 0.74 27.84
C LEU A 223 -9.57 0.99 28.95
N ASP A 224 -10.52 0.09 29.13
CA ASP A 224 -11.55 0.18 30.18
C ASP A 224 -12.35 1.50 30.16
N GLY A 225 -12.60 2.03 28.96
CA GLY A 225 -13.29 3.31 28.77
C GLY A 225 -12.43 4.54 29.07
N GLU A 226 -11.14 4.38 29.39
CA GLU A 226 -10.19 5.47 29.55
C GLU A 226 -9.26 5.61 28.35
N LEU A 227 -9.08 6.85 27.88
CA LEU A 227 -8.15 7.16 26.80
C LEU A 227 -6.69 6.94 27.23
N ILE A 228 -5.93 6.24 26.39
CA ILE A 228 -4.49 6.08 26.56
C ILE A 228 -3.80 7.30 25.96
N HIS A 229 -3.26 8.15 26.82
CA HIS A 229 -2.41 9.26 26.42
C HIS A 229 -1.01 8.74 26.08
N ARG A 230 -0.71 8.63 24.78
CA ARG A 230 0.65 8.42 24.28
C ARG A 230 1.25 9.77 23.97
N GLY A 231 2.52 9.98 24.33
CA GLY A 231 3.27 11.14 23.86
C GLY A 231 3.21 11.19 22.34
N LEU A 232 2.68 12.27 21.78
CA LEU A 232 2.60 12.44 20.34
C LEU A 232 4.02 12.63 19.79
N MET A 233 4.28 12.05 18.62
CA MET A 233 5.56 12.27 17.95
C MET A 233 5.65 13.73 17.51
N ARG A 234 6.84 14.33 17.68
CA ARG A 234 7.17 15.68 17.20
C ARG A 234 7.70 15.65 15.76
N LEU A 235 7.08 14.86 14.90
CA LEU A 235 7.42 14.88 13.48
C LEU A 235 6.83 16.17 12.86
N PRO A 236 7.56 16.85 11.97
CA PRO A 236 7.03 18.00 11.26
C PRO A 236 5.72 17.66 10.53
N ASN A 237 4.67 18.43 10.79
CA ASN A 237 3.40 18.36 10.08
C ASN A 237 3.64 18.75 8.61
N PRO A 238 3.47 17.84 7.64
CA PRO A 238 3.56 18.20 6.24
C PRO A 238 2.36 19.07 5.88
N VAL A 239 2.61 20.33 5.53
CA VAL A 239 1.59 21.28 5.07
C VAL A 239 1.88 21.63 3.61
N PRO A 240 0.86 21.89 2.78
CA PRO A 240 1.06 22.31 1.40
C PRO A 240 1.98 23.53 1.27
N VAL A 241 2.82 23.51 0.24
CA VAL A 241 3.78 24.59 -0.05
C VAL A 241 3.01 25.79 -0.59
N SER A 242 3.22 26.97 0.01
CA SER A 242 2.77 28.23 -0.55
C SER A 242 3.79 28.72 -1.59
N LEU A 243 3.40 28.73 -2.86
CA LEU A 243 4.23 29.15 -3.98
C LEU A 243 3.92 30.60 -4.38
N ASN A 244 4.95 31.37 -4.71
CA ASN A 244 4.79 32.73 -5.25
C ASN A 244 4.57 32.71 -6.77
N GLU A 245 4.17 33.85 -7.36
CA GLU A 245 3.87 33.97 -8.79
C GLU A 245 5.02 33.55 -9.71
N SER A 246 6.28 33.83 -9.34
CA SER A 246 7.43 33.42 -10.16
C SER A 246 7.60 31.90 -10.19
N GLN A 247 7.37 31.24 -9.05
CA GLN A 247 7.41 29.78 -8.95
C GLN A 247 6.24 29.16 -9.72
N LEU A 248 5.03 29.74 -9.60
CA LEU A 248 3.85 29.32 -10.38
C LEU A 248 4.09 29.48 -11.89
N GLY A 249 4.76 30.55 -12.32
CA GLY A 249 5.13 30.75 -13.73
C GLY A 249 6.01 29.62 -14.28
N VAL A 250 6.99 29.17 -13.51
CA VAL A 250 7.85 28.02 -13.88
C VAL A 250 7.03 26.73 -13.97
N LEU A 251 6.12 26.49 -13.04
CA LEU A 251 5.26 25.30 -13.06
C LEU A 251 4.31 25.31 -14.27
N ARG A 252 3.67 26.45 -14.56
CA ARG A 252 2.81 26.61 -15.76
C ARG A 252 3.60 26.39 -17.05
N PHE A 253 4.86 26.83 -17.10
CA PHE A 253 5.75 26.54 -18.24
C PHE A 253 5.97 25.04 -18.40
N LEU A 254 6.30 24.31 -17.33
CA LEU A 254 6.50 22.86 -17.40
C LEU A 254 5.21 22.13 -17.77
N GLU A 255 4.07 22.52 -17.20
CA GLU A 255 2.75 21.96 -17.50
C GLU A 255 2.40 22.10 -18.99
N SER A 256 2.49 23.32 -19.51
CA SER A 256 2.08 23.66 -20.89
C SER A 256 3.02 23.10 -21.96
N ASN A 257 4.29 22.86 -21.62
CA ASN A 257 5.30 22.45 -22.60
C ASN A 257 5.71 20.99 -22.40
N LEU A 258 6.19 20.62 -21.21
CA LEU A 258 6.74 19.29 -20.95
C LEU A 258 5.64 18.23 -20.76
N PHE A 259 4.69 18.50 -19.86
CA PHE A 259 3.63 17.53 -19.55
C PHE A 259 2.58 17.44 -20.66
N ALA A 260 2.18 18.56 -21.26
CA ALA A 260 1.24 18.58 -22.37
C ALA A 260 1.79 17.86 -23.62
N ALA A 261 3.07 18.05 -23.95
CA ALA A 261 3.71 17.34 -25.07
C ALA A 261 3.79 15.83 -24.83
N ALA A 262 4.16 15.39 -23.62
CA ALA A 262 4.14 13.96 -23.26
C ALA A 262 2.70 13.39 -23.34
N ALA A 263 1.71 14.12 -22.81
CA ALA A 263 0.31 13.69 -22.84
C ALA A 263 -0.28 13.62 -24.25
N SER A 264 0.17 14.49 -25.17
CA SER A 264 -0.22 14.48 -26.58
C SER A 264 0.64 13.55 -27.45
N ARG A 265 1.62 12.84 -26.87
CA ARG A 265 2.62 12.03 -27.57
C ARG A 265 3.46 12.81 -28.59
N ASN A 266 3.58 14.12 -28.41
CA ASN A 266 4.37 15.02 -29.26
C ASN A 266 5.79 15.20 -28.68
N TYR A 267 6.56 14.10 -28.62
CA TYR A 267 7.91 14.12 -28.06
C TYR A 267 8.89 14.91 -28.94
N ASP A 268 8.63 15.06 -30.24
CA ASP A 268 9.46 15.86 -31.14
C ASP A 268 9.49 17.33 -30.72
N ALA A 269 8.38 17.87 -30.23
CA ALA A 269 8.33 19.24 -29.70
C ALA A 269 9.25 19.46 -28.49
N LEU A 270 9.53 18.41 -27.71
CA LEU A 270 10.41 18.50 -26.54
C LEU A 270 11.87 18.70 -26.90
N VAL A 271 12.30 18.34 -28.13
CA VAL A 271 13.69 18.48 -28.57
C VAL A 271 14.16 19.94 -28.44
N ASN A 272 13.28 20.91 -28.65
CA ASN A 272 13.59 22.33 -28.53
C ASN A 272 13.50 22.86 -27.10
N LEU A 273 12.90 22.11 -26.17
CA LEU A 273 12.89 22.46 -24.75
C LEU A 273 14.17 22.03 -24.03
N TYR A 274 14.99 21.19 -24.65
CA TYR A 274 16.24 20.70 -24.10
C TYR A 274 17.44 21.47 -24.65
N THR A 275 18.39 21.78 -23.77
CA THR A 275 19.71 22.27 -24.16
C THR A 275 20.48 21.23 -25.01
N SER A 276 21.53 21.66 -25.72
CA SER A 276 22.42 20.72 -26.43
C SER A 276 23.13 19.74 -25.48
N GLY A 277 23.41 20.16 -24.25
CA GLY A 277 24.10 19.38 -23.22
C GLY A 277 23.17 18.71 -22.21
N THR A 278 21.87 18.58 -22.49
CA THR A 278 20.92 18.02 -21.53
C THR A 278 21.28 16.62 -21.11
N VAL A 279 21.07 16.34 -19.83
CA VAL A 279 21.18 15.01 -19.24
C VAL A 279 19.80 14.53 -18.81
N PHE A 280 19.41 13.33 -19.24
CA PHE A 280 18.16 12.70 -18.83
C PHE A 280 18.43 11.32 -18.23
N SER A 281 17.75 11.00 -17.13
CA SER A 281 17.74 9.64 -16.59
C SER A 281 16.43 9.30 -15.87
N VAL A 282 16.09 8.01 -15.88
CA VAL A 282 14.92 7.47 -15.17
C VAL A 282 15.35 6.35 -14.24
N SER A 283 14.90 6.41 -12.99
CA SER A 283 15.21 5.45 -11.92
C SER A 283 13.93 4.91 -11.29
N ARG A 284 14.07 3.85 -10.51
CA ARG A 284 12.97 3.24 -9.75
C ARG A 284 13.47 2.62 -8.45
N ALA A 285 12.61 2.62 -7.42
CA ALA A 285 12.81 1.80 -6.22
C ALA A 285 12.47 0.34 -6.51
N GLU A 286 11.17 0.07 -6.68
CA GLU A 286 10.62 -1.21 -7.09
C GLU A 286 10.04 -1.12 -8.50
N GLU A 287 9.60 -2.25 -9.06
CA GLU A 287 9.01 -2.28 -10.40
C GLU A 287 7.68 -1.49 -10.44
N PRO A 288 7.61 -0.33 -11.15
CA PRO A 288 6.40 0.50 -11.16
C PRO A 288 5.25 -0.13 -11.96
N ILE A 289 5.55 -1.01 -12.91
CA ILE A 289 4.56 -1.71 -13.73
C ILE A 289 4.36 -3.13 -13.17
N PRO A 290 3.19 -3.46 -12.60
CA PRO A 290 2.97 -4.74 -11.94
C PRO A 290 3.17 -5.93 -12.90
N ARG A 291 3.70 -7.04 -12.38
CA ARG A 291 3.89 -8.29 -13.14
C ARG A 291 2.57 -8.90 -13.61
N ARG A 292 1.51 -8.72 -12.82
CA ARG A 292 0.15 -9.18 -13.11
C ARG A 292 -0.71 -7.93 -13.22
N LEU A 293 -1.33 -7.74 -14.36
CA LEU A 293 -2.18 -6.58 -14.58
C LEU A 293 -3.54 -6.80 -13.90
N PRO A 294 -4.06 -5.79 -13.18
CA PRO A 294 -5.43 -5.81 -12.71
C PRO A 294 -6.40 -5.65 -13.89
N PHE A 295 -7.48 -6.43 -13.88
CA PHE A 295 -8.57 -6.38 -14.87
C PHE A 295 -9.92 -6.23 -14.15
N ASP A 296 -9.99 -5.23 -13.27
CA ASP A 296 -11.18 -4.88 -12.51
C ASP A 296 -11.77 -3.54 -13.00
N THR A 297 -12.93 -3.18 -12.47
CA THR A 297 -13.64 -1.94 -12.80
C THR A 297 -12.86 -0.69 -12.38
N ALA A 298 -12.05 -0.75 -11.32
CA ALA A 298 -11.27 0.39 -10.85
C ALA A 298 -10.18 0.82 -11.84
N HIS A 299 -9.74 -0.10 -12.71
CA HIS A 299 -8.74 0.14 -13.76
C HIS A 299 -9.35 0.19 -15.16
N ASN A 300 -10.68 0.25 -15.28
CA ASN A 300 -11.40 0.13 -16.56
C ASN A 300 -11.08 -1.18 -17.32
N GLY A 301 -10.68 -2.25 -16.63
CA GLY A 301 -10.22 -3.50 -17.24
C GLY A 301 -11.24 -4.64 -17.24
N ASP A 302 -12.37 -4.48 -16.54
CA ASP A 302 -13.41 -5.49 -16.37
C ASP A 302 -14.09 -5.89 -17.68
N LEU A 303 -14.36 -4.93 -18.56
CA LEU A 303 -15.03 -5.14 -19.85
C LEU A 303 -14.12 -5.74 -20.95
N LEU A 304 -12.82 -5.93 -20.69
CA LEU A 304 -11.91 -6.50 -21.68
C LEU A 304 -12.14 -8.00 -21.87
N SER A 305 -12.20 -8.44 -23.14
CA SER A 305 -12.16 -9.86 -23.50
C SER A 305 -10.80 -10.49 -23.17
N GLU A 306 -10.75 -11.82 -23.02
CA GLU A 306 -9.50 -12.55 -22.73
C GLU A 306 -8.40 -12.27 -23.77
N SER A 307 -8.75 -12.19 -25.06
CA SER A 307 -7.81 -11.82 -26.13
C SER A 307 -7.22 -10.42 -25.92
N GLN A 308 -8.07 -9.43 -25.61
CA GLN A 308 -7.61 -8.06 -25.32
C GLN A 308 -6.72 -7.99 -24.07
N ARG A 309 -7.06 -8.74 -23.01
CA ARG A 309 -6.24 -8.84 -21.80
C ARG A 309 -4.85 -9.40 -22.09
N ASN A 310 -4.76 -10.39 -22.97
CA ASN A 310 -3.48 -10.96 -23.41
C ASN A 310 -2.64 -9.94 -24.21
N VAL A 311 -3.27 -9.18 -25.12
CA VAL A 311 -2.59 -8.11 -25.87
C VAL A 311 -2.09 -7.01 -24.93
N MET A 312 -2.95 -6.50 -24.06
CA MET A 312 -2.58 -5.49 -23.05
C MET A 312 -1.40 -5.97 -22.18
N THR A 313 -1.44 -7.23 -21.73
CA THR A 313 -0.36 -7.82 -20.93
C THR A 313 0.97 -7.81 -21.70
N ASN A 314 0.96 -8.15 -22.99
CA ASN A 314 2.14 -8.12 -23.84
C ASN A 314 2.66 -6.69 -24.08
N ASP A 315 1.75 -5.74 -24.29
CA ASP A 315 2.08 -4.33 -24.50
C ASP A 315 2.77 -3.72 -23.28
N PHE A 316 2.23 -3.95 -22.07
CA PHE A 316 2.87 -3.52 -20.83
C PHE A 316 4.18 -4.26 -20.53
N LEU A 317 4.31 -5.52 -20.95
CA LEU A 317 5.58 -6.25 -20.87
C LEU A 317 6.65 -5.61 -21.78
N ILE A 318 6.27 -5.13 -22.96
CA ILE A 318 7.17 -4.38 -23.86
C ILE A 318 7.57 -3.05 -23.21
N LEU A 319 6.60 -2.27 -22.72
CA LEU A 319 6.88 -1.01 -22.00
C LEU A 319 7.87 -1.23 -20.85
N ARG A 320 7.64 -2.27 -20.04
CA ARG A 320 8.52 -2.60 -18.92
C ARG A 320 9.96 -2.88 -19.33
N ARG A 321 10.16 -3.53 -20.49
CA ARG A 321 11.48 -3.92 -21.01
C ARG A 321 12.21 -2.78 -21.72
N GLN A 322 11.49 -1.85 -22.34
CA GLN A 322 12.10 -0.80 -23.15
C GLN A 322 12.71 0.32 -22.30
N VAL A 323 12.12 0.63 -21.13
CA VAL A 323 12.62 1.71 -20.28
C VAL A 323 14.01 1.37 -19.74
N ARG A 324 14.98 2.23 -20.05
CA ARG A 324 16.37 2.09 -19.60
C ARG A 324 16.54 2.60 -18.17
N TRP A 325 16.26 1.75 -17.20
CA TRP A 325 16.35 2.09 -15.78
C TRP A 325 17.79 2.33 -15.32
N ARG A 326 18.02 3.46 -14.65
CA ARG A 326 19.29 3.84 -14.02
C ARG A 326 19.17 3.80 -12.50
N ASN A 327 19.68 2.75 -11.87
CA ASN A 327 19.74 2.62 -10.42
C ASN A 327 21.13 2.10 -10.02
N LEU A 328 21.99 3.00 -9.55
CA LEU A 328 23.38 2.69 -9.20
C LEU A 328 23.53 1.87 -7.93
N GLN A 329 22.52 1.89 -7.05
CA GLN A 329 22.54 1.08 -5.82
C GLN A 329 22.48 -0.41 -6.17
N ASN A 330 21.69 -0.78 -7.17
CA ASN A 330 21.40 -2.17 -7.50
C ASN A 330 22.05 -2.63 -8.83
N ASN A 331 22.48 -1.69 -9.68
CA ASN A 331 23.07 -2.01 -10.98
C ASN A 331 24.07 -0.94 -11.44
N LEU A 332 25.37 -1.18 -11.23
CA LEU A 332 26.44 -0.29 -11.67
C LEU A 332 26.54 -0.18 -13.21
N GLN A 333 26.16 -1.21 -13.97
CA GLN A 333 26.19 -1.16 -15.44
C GLN A 333 25.17 -0.13 -16.00
N SER A 334 24.17 0.22 -15.19
CA SER A 334 23.18 1.25 -15.54
C SER A 334 23.74 2.68 -15.59
N LEU A 335 25.03 2.89 -15.27
CA LEU A 335 25.73 4.16 -15.55
C LEU A 335 25.59 4.60 -17.01
N SER A 336 25.56 3.64 -17.94
CA SER A 336 25.38 3.89 -19.37
C SER A 336 23.95 4.27 -19.78
N HIS A 337 22.97 4.13 -18.88
CA HIS A 337 21.55 4.41 -19.14
C HIS A 337 21.19 5.90 -18.98
N VAL A 338 22.17 6.78 -19.20
CA VAL A 338 21.99 8.22 -19.22
C VAL A 338 21.81 8.67 -20.67
N ALA A 339 20.74 9.38 -20.96
CA ALA A 339 20.56 10.04 -22.24
C ALA A 339 21.29 11.39 -22.23
N LEU A 340 22.16 11.59 -23.22
CA LEU A 340 22.96 12.80 -23.38
C LEU A 340 22.55 13.54 -24.65
N GLY A 341 22.18 14.81 -24.49
CA GLY A 341 21.72 15.71 -25.54
C GLY A 341 20.23 15.64 -25.82
N ARG A 342 19.72 16.68 -26.51
CA ARG A 342 18.28 16.92 -26.73
C ARG A 342 17.51 15.75 -27.35
N ALA A 343 18.04 15.16 -28.43
CA ALA A 343 17.34 14.11 -29.18
C ALA A 343 17.23 12.81 -28.36
N LYS A 344 18.33 12.41 -27.70
CA LYS A 344 18.34 11.23 -26.84
C LYS A 344 17.46 11.42 -25.60
N SER A 345 17.42 12.63 -25.04
CA SER A 345 16.57 12.94 -23.88
C SER A 345 15.09 12.87 -24.24
N SER A 346 14.70 13.43 -25.39
CA SER A 346 13.33 13.30 -25.91
C SER A 346 12.96 11.83 -26.17
N LEU A 347 13.84 11.06 -26.83
CA LEU A 347 13.61 9.63 -27.09
C LEU A 347 13.49 8.82 -25.79
N ALA A 348 14.34 9.07 -24.79
CA ALA A 348 14.27 8.38 -23.50
C ALA A 348 12.95 8.66 -22.76
N LEU A 349 12.44 9.90 -22.82
CA LEU A 349 11.12 10.21 -22.28
C LEU A 349 9.98 9.56 -23.10
N GLN A 350 10.14 9.47 -24.43
CA GLN A 350 9.22 8.73 -25.28
C GLN A 350 9.16 7.24 -24.92
N GLU A 351 10.30 6.60 -24.61
CA GLU A 351 10.37 5.22 -24.13
C GLU A 351 9.58 5.02 -22.83
N VAL A 352 9.65 5.98 -21.89
CA VAL A 352 8.81 5.99 -20.67
C VAL A 352 7.32 6.10 -21.00
N GLY A 353 7.00 6.83 -22.08
CA GLY A 353 5.63 7.11 -22.52
C GLY A 353 5.00 6.11 -23.49
N GLY A 354 5.60 4.94 -23.73
CA GLY A 354 5.06 3.90 -24.63
C GLY A 354 5.89 3.64 -25.89
N GLY A 355 6.94 4.42 -26.14
CA GLY A 355 7.85 4.22 -27.27
C GLY A 355 7.21 4.50 -28.64
N GLU A 356 7.90 4.08 -29.70
CA GLU A 356 7.48 4.33 -31.10
C GLU A 356 6.18 3.62 -31.49
N ARG A 357 5.86 2.51 -30.82
CA ARG A 357 4.72 1.66 -31.16
C ARG A 357 3.37 2.25 -30.74
N LYS A 358 3.35 3.38 -30.00
CA LYS A 358 2.18 4.22 -29.68
C LYS A 358 0.94 3.47 -29.15
N PHE A 359 1.11 2.30 -28.53
CA PHE A 359 0.02 1.53 -27.90
C PHE A 359 -0.29 1.99 -26.46
N ILE A 360 0.52 2.91 -25.91
CA ILE A 360 0.32 3.54 -24.60
C ILE A 360 0.33 5.06 -24.77
N SER A 361 -0.57 5.73 -24.06
CA SER A 361 -0.46 7.18 -23.75
C SER A 361 -0.19 7.38 -22.29
N VAL A 362 0.42 8.52 -21.97
CA VAL A 362 0.56 8.97 -20.60
C VAL A 362 -0.35 10.13 -20.27
N SER A 363 -0.78 10.22 -19.02
CA SER A 363 -1.25 11.46 -18.41
C SER A 363 -0.66 11.56 -17.01
N HIS A 364 -0.71 12.76 -16.43
CA HIS A 364 -0.12 13.03 -15.13
C HIS A 364 -1.17 13.68 -14.23
N GLU A 365 -1.21 13.25 -12.99
CA GLU A 365 -1.85 13.96 -11.89
C GLU A 365 -0.71 14.57 -11.07
N LEU A 366 -0.60 15.89 -11.09
CA LEU A 366 0.48 16.61 -10.42
C LEU A 366 0.09 16.92 -8.98
N ASN A 367 1.01 16.70 -8.05
CA ASN A 367 0.83 17.11 -6.68
C ASN A 367 1.04 18.63 -6.55
N GLY A 368 0.19 19.29 -5.77
CA GLY A 368 0.29 20.73 -5.52
C GLY A 368 1.57 21.17 -4.79
N ASN A 369 2.30 20.25 -4.18
CA ASN A 369 3.49 20.55 -3.38
C ASN A 369 4.79 20.35 -4.14
N ALA A 370 4.87 20.97 -5.32
CA ALA A 370 6.12 21.08 -6.04
C ALA A 370 7.10 21.98 -5.26
N ASN A 371 8.38 21.63 -5.30
CA ASN A 371 9.45 22.49 -4.81
C ASN A 371 10.07 23.24 -5.97
N VAL A 372 10.17 24.57 -5.87
CA VAL A 372 10.75 25.43 -6.91
C VAL A 372 11.78 26.34 -6.27
N VAL A 373 13.06 26.13 -6.59
CA VAL A 373 14.20 26.85 -6.00
C VAL A 373 14.96 27.59 -7.08
N PHE A 374 15.01 28.92 -6.96
CA PHE A 374 15.86 29.77 -7.79
C PHE A 374 17.26 29.87 -7.19
N LEU A 375 18.26 29.49 -7.96
CA LEU A 375 19.67 29.60 -7.60
C LEU A 375 20.22 30.89 -8.19
N SER A 376 20.43 31.89 -7.33
CA SER A 376 20.94 33.22 -7.70
C SER A 376 22.41 33.43 -7.32
N GLN A 377 22.93 32.73 -6.31
CA GLN A 377 24.30 32.88 -5.85
C GLN A 377 25.27 32.02 -6.69
N ASN A 378 26.35 32.62 -7.18
CA ASN A 378 27.43 31.96 -7.94
C ASN A 378 27.01 31.28 -9.25
N MET A 379 25.83 31.60 -9.79
CA MET A 379 25.36 31.07 -11.08
C MET A 379 25.66 32.07 -12.20
N LYS A 380 26.32 31.59 -13.27
CA LYS A 380 26.57 32.40 -14.48
C LYS A 380 25.30 32.71 -15.27
N VAL A 381 24.27 31.88 -15.11
CA VAL A 381 22.96 31.98 -15.77
C VAL A 381 21.89 31.70 -14.72
N PRO A 382 20.78 32.46 -14.67
CA PRO A 382 19.67 32.16 -13.77
C PRO A 382 19.25 30.71 -13.90
N THR A 383 19.32 29.98 -12.78
CA THR A 383 19.03 28.55 -12.74
C THR A 383 17.89 28.29 -11.79
N CYS A 384 16.95 27.46 -12.20
CA CYS A 384 15.83 27.03 -11.37
C CYS A 384 15.86 25.51 -11.25
N ILE A 385 15.75 25.00 -10.02
CA ILE A 385 15.57 23.57 -9.76
C ILE A 385 14.12 23.37 -9.34
N VAL A 386 13.45 22.46 -10.03
CA VAL A 386 12.06 22.13 -9.79
C VAL A 386 11.96 20.65 -9.45
N THR A 387 11.30 20.30 -8.35
CA THR A 387 10.93 18.92 -8.04
C THR A 387 9.42 18.82 -7.99
N ILE A 388 8.84 17.97 -8.83
CA ILE A 388 7.41 17.72 -8.94
C ILE A 388 7.14 16.29 -8.50
N HIS A 389 6.18 16.15 -7.60
CA HIS A 389 5.66 14.87 -7.16
C HIS A 389 4.34 14.63 -7.88
N GLY A 390 3.99 13.38 -8.17
CA GLY A 390 2.72 13.09 -8.79
C GLY A 390 2.47 11.63 -9.07
N ARG A 391 1.41 11.39 -9.83
CA ARG A 391 1.03 10.07 -10.34
C ARG A 391 1.05 10.09 -11.85
N LEU A 392 1.73 9.10 -12.43
CA LEU A 392 1.76 8.85 -13.87
C LEU A 392 0.73 7.78 -14.19
N PHE A 393 -0.08 8.01 -15.21
CA PHE A 393 -1.05 7.06 -15.73
C PHE A 393 -0.57 6.58 -17.08
N TRP A 394 -0.36 5.27 -17.24
CA TRP A 394 -0.21 4.64 -18.55
C TRP A 394 -1.56 4.10 -19.00
N HIS A 395 -2.14 4.76 -20.00
CA HIS A 395 -3.40 4.39 -20.64
C HIS A 395 -3.12 3.45 -21.79
N TRP A 396 -3.69 2.25 -21.76
CA TRP A 396 -3.65 1.30 -22.87
C TRP A 396 -4.53 1.79 -24.00
N SER A 397 -3.90 2.05 -25.13
CA SER A 397 -4.46 2.83 -26.23
C SER A 397 -4.07 2.16 -27.55
N PRO A 398 -4.60 0.95 -27.80
CA PRO A 398 -4.28 0.21 -29.02
C PRO A 398 -4.76 0.98 -30.24
N LYS A 399 -3.96 0.93 -31.32
CA LYS A 399 -4.25 1.64 -32.56
C LYS A 399 -5.00 0.76 -33.55
N GLY A 400 -6.00 1.33 -34.21
CA GLY A 400 -6.69 0.72 -35.35
C GLY A 400 -5.84 0.77 -36.62
N SER A 401 -6.34 0.15 -37.69
CA SER A 401 -5.68 0.17 -39.02
C SER A 401 -5.50 1.57 -39.60
N ASN A 402 -6.34 2.52 -39.19
CA ASN A 402 -6.27 3.93 -39.55
C ASN A 402 -5.37 4.77 -38.63
N GLY A 403 -4.69 4.15 -37.65
CA GLY A 403 -3.83 4.84 -36.67
C GLY A 403 -4.60 5.60 -35.57
N ALA A 404 -5.93 5.57 -35.58
CA ALA A 404 -6.75 6.14 -34.51
C ALA A 404 -6.74 5.23 -33.27
N ASP A 405 -6.97 5.81 -32.10
CA ASP A 405 -7.16 5.04 -30.87
C ASP A 405 -8.47 4.26 -30.93
N LEU A 406 -8.40 2.96 -30.65
CA LEU A 406 -9.58 2.10 -30.61
C LEU A 406 -10.43 2.32 -29.35
N ILE A 407 -9.79 2.84 -28.29
CA ILE A 407 -10.41 3.09 -27.00
C ILE A 407 -10.21 4.58 -26.67
N PRO A 408 -11.28 5.36 -26.42
CA PRO A 408 -11.16 6.73 -25.93
C PRO A 408 -10.39 6.78 -24.62
N ARG A 409 -9.62 7.85 -24.40
CA ARG A 409 -8.73 7.97 -23.24
C ARG A 409 -9.47 7.83 -21.90
N GLU A 410 -10.68 8.39 -21.78
CA GLU A 410 -11.44 8.36 -20.52
C GLU A 410 -11.91 6.96 -20.14
N LYS A 411 -11.97 6.04 -21.12
CA LYS A 411 -12.38 4.64 -20.93
C LYS A 411 -11.21 3.67 -21.09
N ALA A 412 -10.00 4.18 -21.32
CA ALA A 412 -8.84 3.35 -21.53
C ALA A 412 -8.50 2.60 -20.24
N PRO A 413 -8.26 1.27 -20.31
CA PRO A 413 -7.64 0.55 -19.22
C PRO A 413 -6.30 1.19 -18.87
N PHE A 414 -6.00 1.37 -17.59
CA PHE A 414 -4.81 2.10 -17.18
C PHE A 414 -4.08 1.43 -16.02
N LEU A 415 -2.78 1.74 -15.90
CA LEU A 415 -1.98 1.46 -14.72
C LEU A 415 -1.37 2.76 -14.21
N THR A 416 -1.16 2.84 -12.90
CA THR A 416 -0.56 4.02 -12.27
C THR A 416 0.75 3.68 -11.57
N CYS A 417 1.59 4.70 -11.45
CA CYS A 417 2.70 4.69 -10.51
C CYS A 417 2.90 6.10 -9.95
N PHE A 418 3.58 6.19 -8.81
CA PHE A 418 4.05 7.48 -8.33
C PHE A 418 5.37 7.85 -8.98
N PHE A 419 5.56 9.15 -9.20
CA PHE A 419 6.81 9.70 -9.67
C PHE A 419 7.26 10.90 -8.85
N ASP A 420 8.58 11.05 -8.77
CA ASP A 420 9.27 12.26 -8.34
C ASP A 420 10.16 12.71 -9.50
N ARG A 421 9.86 13.87 -10.09
CA ARG A 421 10.55 14.40 -11.27
C ARG A 421 11.29 15.67 -10.89
N THR A 422 12.62 15.63 -10.98
CA THR A 422 13.47 16.78 -10.74
C THR A 422 14.01 17.31 -12.05
N VAL A 423 13.76 18.59 -12.32
CA VAL A 423 14.13 19.31 -13.54
C VAL A 423 15.02 20.48 -13.16
N SER A 424 16.16 20.62 -13.84
CA SER A 424 16.99 21.82 -13.77
C SER A 424 16.77 22.64 -15.02
N LEU A 425 16.34 23.89 -14.84
CA LEU A 425 16.03 24.85 -15.87
C LEU A 425 17.08 25.96 -15.89
N LEU A 426 17.46 26.36 -17.09
CA LEU A 426 18.27 27.56 -17.34
C LEU A 426 17.39 28.58 -18.05
N LEU A 427 17.50 29.85 -17.65
CA LEU A 427 16.85 30.92 -18.38
C LEU A 427 17.71 31.28 -19.59
N ASP A 428 17.18 31.10 -20.80
CA ASP A 428 17.82 31.64 -21.99
C ASP A 428 17.65 33.15 -22.02
N SER A 429 18.75 33.88 -21.90
CA SER A 429 18.76 35.34 -21.87
C SER A 429 18.32 35.98 -23.20
N VAL A 430 18.39 35.25 -24.31
CA VAL A 430 18.04 35.78 -25.64
C VAL A 430 16.53 35.67 -25.88
N SER A 431 15.95 34.49 -25.64
CA SER A 431 14.51 34.26 -25.83
C SER A 431 13.67 34.62 -24.60
N ASN A 432 14.30 34.79 -23.43
CA ASN A 432 13.65 34.92 -22.13
C ASN A 432 12.71 33.74 -21.80
N VAL A 433 13.08 32.54 -22.25
CA VAL A 433 12.34 31.29 -22.03
C VAL A 433 13.19 30.30 -21.23
N TRP A 434 12.54 29.49 -20.40
CA TRP A 434 13.19 28.41 -19.67
C TRP A 434 13.55 27.26 -20.61
N ILE A 435 14.74 26.68 -20.42
CA ILE A 435 15.22 25.51 -21.16
C ILE A 435 15.73 24.46 -20.18
N ILE A 436 15.44 23.18 -20.44
CA ILE A 436 15.79 22.06 -19.57
C ILE A 436 17.24 21.63 -19.78
N GLN A 437 18.05 21.72 -18.73
CA GLN A 437 19.46 21.30 -18.69
C GLN A 437 19.64 19.90 -18.08
N ASN A 438 18.81 19.53 -17.12
CA ASN A 438 18.86 18.21 -16.50
C ASN A 438 17.45 17.74 -16.15
N GLU A 439 17.20 16.45 -16.33
CA GLU A 439 15.93 15.85 -15.98
C GLU A 439 16.14 14.45 -15.38
N MET A 440 15.56 14.26 -14.20
CA MET A 440 15.59 13.00 -13.48
C MET A 440 14.17 12.60 -13.09
N ILE A 441 13.76 11.40 -13.46
CA ILE A 441 12.48 10.82 -13.04
C ILE A 441 12.77 9.65 -12.12
N PHE A 442 12.17 9.64 -10.94
CA PHE A 442 12.16 8.49 -10.05
C PHE A 442 10.74 7.95 -9.96
N MET A 443 10.57 6.63 -10.11
CA MET A 443 9.27 5.98 -10.10
C MET A 443 9.16 4.91 -9.01
N ARG A 444 7.95 4.76 -8.46
CA ARG A 444 7.64 3.72 -7.47
C ARG A 444 6.20 3.21 -7.65
N PRO A 445 5.90 1.95 -7.29
CA PRO A 445 4.57 1.39 -7.45
C PRO A 445 3.50 2.22 -6.74
N ASP A 446 2.31 2.25 -7.34
CA ASP A 446 1.11 2.73 -6.67
C ASP A 446 0.31 1.53 -6.13
N HIS A 447 0.46 1.24 -4.84
CA HIS A 447 -0.24 0.13 -4.19
C HIS A 447 -1.68 0.45 -3.82
N THR A 448 -2.09 1.71 -3.94
CA THR A 448 -3.38 2.23 -3.49
C THR A 448 -4.01 2.96 -4.64
N LEU A 449 -4.54 2.18 -5.57
CA LEU A 449 -5.16 2.68 -6.80
C LEU A 449 -6.37 3.56 -6.48
N VAL A 450 -7.12 3.19 -5.43
CA VAL A 450 -8.35 3.84 -4.97
C VAL A 450 -8.53 3.50 -3.48
N HIS A 451 -9.11 4.39 -2.68
CA HIS A 451 -9.57 4.03 -1.33
C HIS A 451 -10.65 2.91 -1.42
N GLU A 452 -10.90 2.16 -0.35
CA GLU A 452 -11.91 1.08 -0.33
C GLU A 452 -13.31 1.54 -0.76
N ASN A 453 -13.61 2.83 -0.62
CA ASN A 453 -14.87 3.47 -0.97
C ASN A 453 -14.93 3.97 -2.43
N GLY A 454 -13.93 3.67 -3.27
CA GLY A 454 -13.93 4.11 -4.66
C GLY A 454 -13.43 5.54 -4.91
N SER A 455 -13.03 6.28 -3.85
CA SER A 455 -12.49 7.64 -4.00
C SER A 455 -11.00 7.68 -4.36
N ALA A 456 -10.59 8.72 -5.09
CA ALA A 456 -9.20 8.94 -5.46
C ALA A 456 -8.32 8.98 -4.20
N SER A 457 -7.25 8.18 -4.19
CA SER A 457 -6.31 8.16 -3.07
C SER A 457 -5.35 9.34 -3.18
N SER A 458 -5.26 10.14 -2.11
CA SER A 458 -4.15 11.08 -1.96
C SER A 458 -2.89 10.29 -1.63
N PRO A 459 -1.82 10.41 -2.42
CA PRO A 459 -0.62 9.62 -2.21
C PRO A 459 0.31 10.19 -1.15
N LEU A 460 0.00 11.40 -0.66
CA LEU A 460 0.75 12.09 0.37
C LEU A 460 -0.23 12.49 1.47
N PHE A 461 0.19 12.22 2.70
CA PHE A 461 -0.47 12.72 3.90
C PHE A 461 -0.15 14.20 4.07
N PHE A 462 -1.18 15.03 4.23
CA PHE A 462 -1.04 16.42 4.67
C PHE A 462 -1.74 16.63 6.00
N ALA A 463 -1.09 17.39 6.88
CA ALA A 463 -1.63 17.66 8.20
C ALA A 463 -2.97 18.42 8.11
N ASN A 464 -3.14 19.29 7.11
CA ASN A 464 -4.35 20.05 6.89
C ASN A 464 -5.40 19.34 6.00
N GLU A 465 -5.23 18.05 5.73
CA GLU A 465 -6.23 17.27 5.00
C GLU A 465 -7.55 17.19 5.78
N ALA A 466 -8.69 17.50 5.13
CA ALA A 466 -9.96 17.73 5.81
C ALA A 466 -10.43 16.57 6.71
N THR A 467 -10.26 15.33 6.25
CA THR A 467 -10.60 14.10 6.99
C THR A 467 -9.80 13.96 8.28
N ARG A 468 -8.50 14.30 8.21
CA ARG A 468 -7.60 14.30 9.35
C ARG A 468 -7.91 15.46 10.29
N VAL A 469 -8.08 16.68 9.77
CA VAL A 469 -8.43 17.87 10.57
C VAL A 469 -9.72 17.60 11.34
N GLU A 470 -10.74 17.01 10.70
CA GLU A 470 -11.99 16.64 11.38
C GLU A 470 -11.76 15.61 12.49
N SER A 471 -10.91 14.61 12.25
CA SER A 471 -10.56 13.61 13.26
C SER A 471 -9.85 14.24 14.46
N MET A 472 -8.91 15.17 14.24
CA MET A 472 -8.24 15.91 15.30
C MET A 472 -9.20 16.85 16.04
N ARG A 473 -10.09 17.53 15.31
CA ARG A 473 -11.13 18.40 15.88
C ARG A 473 -12.01 17.61 16.84
N ARG A 474 -12.58 16.50 16.40
CA ARG A 474 -13.40 15.62 17.26
C ARG A 474 -12.66 15.14 18.50
N ARG A 475 -11.36 14.87 18.37
CA ARG A 475 -10.55 14.30 19.45
C ARG A 475 -10.09 15.32 20.48
N TYR A 476 -9.65 16.50 20.06
CA TYR A 476 -8.95 17.46 20.92
C TYR A 476 -9.72 18.77 21.11
N LEU A 477 -10.55 19.16 20.14
CA LEU A 477 -11.24 20.45 20.09
C LEU A 477 -12.68 20.30 19.54
N PRO A 478 -13.56 19.47 20.16
CA PRO A 478 -14.84 19.10 19.57
C PRO A 478 -15.82 20.27 19.38
N ASN A 479 -15.61 21.36 20.12
CA ASN A 479 -16.42 22.58 20.06
C ASN A 479 -15.89 23.61 19.04
N ALA A 480 -14.72 23.37 18.44
CA ALA A 480 -14.19 24.22 17.40
C ALA A 480 -14.86 23.93 16.05
N SER A 481 -14.90 24.94 15.16
CA SER A 481 -15.19 24.73 13.74
C SER A 481 -14.04 24.01 13.03
N LEU A 482 -14.32 23.41 11.86
CA LEU A 482 -13.30 22.74 11.06
C LEU A 482 -12.18 23.71 10.63
N GLU A 483 -12.54 24.93 10.23
CA GLU A 483 -11.60 25.97 9.80
C GLU A 483 -10.67 26.47 10.93
N VAL A 484 -11.21 26.55 12.15
CA VAL A 484 -10.43 26.89 13.34
C VAL A 484 -9.40 25.79 13.61
N MET A 485 -9.82 24.52 13.61
CA MET A 485 -8.89 23.40 13.80
C MET A 485 -7.83 23.35 12.70
N GLN A 486 -8.22 23.59 11.44
CA GLN A 486 -7.28 23.65 10.33
C GLN A 486 -6.20 24.71 10.57
N SER A 487 -6.60 25.90 11.03
CA SER A 487 -5.67 27.00 11.31
C SER A 487 -4.71 26.66 12.46
N VAL A 488 -5.17 25.94 13.49
CA VAL A 488 -4.31 25.44 14.56
C VAL A 488 -3.29 24.44 14.02
N VAL A 489 -3.72 23.49 13.18
CA VAL A 489 -2.84 22.48 12.58
C VAL A 489 -1.81 23.09 11.63
N GLU A 490 -2.20 24.08 10.85
CA GLU A 490 -1.29 24.79 9.92
C GLU A 490 -0.28 25.68 10.65
N HIS A 491 -0.65 26.20 11.83
CA HIS A 491 0.23 27.03 12.64
C HIS A 491 1.33 26.24 13.35
N PHE A 492 0.99 25.07 13.89
CA PHE A 492 1.93 24.27 14.67
C PHE A 492 2.67 23.22 13.82
N GLY A 493 3.97 23.14 14.06
CA GLY A 493 4.87 22.25 13.35
C GLY A 493 4.70 20.77 13.68
N SER A 494 3.95 20.36 14.71
CA SER A 494 3.70 18.95 15.01
C SER A 494 2.41 18.73 15.79
N ASP A 495 1.90 17.49 15.77
CA ASP A 495 0.74 17.10 16.58
C ASP A 495 0.97 17.24 18.08
N ALA A 496 2.20 17.04 18.53
CA ALA A 496 2.56 17.25 19.93
C ALA A 496 2.43 18.73 20.33
N ASP A 497 2.78 19.65 19.43
CA ASP A 497 2.69 21.08 19.68
C ASP A 497 1.23 21.56 19.62
N VAL A 498 0.44 21.03 18.67
CA VAL A 498 -1.02 21.22 18.64
C VAL A 498 -1.64 20.77 19.96
N HIS A 499 -1.33 19.57 20.43
CA HIS A 499 -1.87 19.06 21.68
C HIS A 499 -1.40 19.87 22.90
N ALA A 500 -0.13 20.29 22.94
CA ALA A 500 0.41 21.12 24.02
C ALA A 500 -0.29 22.48 24.08
N PHE A 501 -0.57 23.11 22.93
CA PHE A 501 -1.35 24.33 22.87
C PHE A 501 -2.78 24.11 23.41
N ILE A 502 -3.48 23.08 22.93
CA ILE A 502 -4.88 22.81 23.29
C ILE A 502 -5.04 22.48 24.77
N THR A 503 -4.13 21.68 25.33
CA THR A 503 -4.26 21.18 26.71
C THR A 503 -3.54 22.04 27.73
N GLY A 504 -2.50 22.77 27.32
CA GLY A 504 -1.66 23.57 28.22
C GLY A 504 -1.94 25.06 28.16
N HIS A 505 -2.12 25.65 26.97
CA HIS A 505 -2.24 27.10 26.81
C HIS A 505 -3.70 27.55 26.72
N LEU A 506 -4.51 26.94 25.85
CA LEU A 506 -5.90 27.35 25.60
C LEU A 506 -6.77 27.43 26.87
N PRO A 507 -6.66 26.50 27.85
CA PRO A 507 -7.45 26.57 29.09
C PRO A 507 -7.02 27.69 30.05
N THR A 508 -5.83 28.28 29.86
CA THR A 508 -5.33 29.39 30.69
C THR A 508 -5.88 30.75 30.26
N LEU A 509 -6.55 30.82 29.11
CA LEU A 509 -7.12 32.05 28.56
C LEU A 509 -8.54 32.30 29.11
N PRO A 510 -9.01 33.57 29.13
CA PRO A 510 -10.38 33.89 29.52
C PRO A 510 -11.44 33.14 28.70
N ALA A 511 -12.49 32.65 29.36
CA ALA A 511 -13.48 31.75 28.77
C ALA A 511 -14.26 32.37 27.59
N ASP A 512 -14.60 33.66 27.68
CA ASP A 512 -15.25 34.45 26.64
C ASP A 512 -14.38 34.54 25.37
N ARG A 513 -13.07 34.73 25.55
CA ARG A 513 -12.10 34.76 24.45
C ARG A 513 -11.92 33.40 23.79
N VAL A 514 -11.87 32.33 24.59
CA VAL A 514 -11.79 30.97 24.07
C VAL A 514 -13.04 30.64 23.28
N GLU A 515 -14.24 30.93 23.80
CA GLU A 515 -15.48 30.63 23.10
C GLU A 515 -15.58 31.36 21.75
N GLY A 516 -15.16 32.63 21.70
CA GLY A 516 -15.04 33.37 20.44
C GLY A 516 -14.06 32.73 19.46
N ALA A 517 -12.87 32.35 19.93
CA ALA A 517 -11.83 31.72 19.12
C ALA A 517 -12.22 30.34 18.57
N LEU A 518 -13.02 29.58 19.29
CA LEU A 518 -13.51 28.27 18.82
C LEU A 518 -14.46 28.39 17.62
N LYS A 519 -15.14 29.53 17.46
CA LYS A 519 -16.12 29.77 16.40
C LYS A 519 -15.55 30.60 15.24
N ASP A 520 -14.56 31.45 15.50
CA ASP A 520 -13.99 32.39 14.52
C ASP A 520 -12.50 32.14 14.27
N ARG A 521 -12.16 31.86 13.01
CA ARG A 521 -10.80 31.64 12.53
C ARG A 521 -9.87 32.82 12.80
N SER A 522 -10.33 34.04 12.57
CA SER A 522 -9.52 35.26 12.72
C SER A 522 -9.12 35.48 14.19
N VAL A 523 -10.07 35.23 15.10
CA VAL A 523 -9.84 35.32 16.54
C VAL A 523 -8.85 34.24 16.99
N MET A 524 -9.01 32.99 16.53
CA MET A 524 -8.03 31.93 16.83
C MET A 524 -6.62 32.28 16.33
N LEU A 525 -6.48 32.76 15.09
CA LEU A 525 -5.18 33.17 14.55
C LEU A 525 -4.51 34.27 15.40
N SER A 526 -5.29 35.20 15.96
CA SER A 526 -4.76 36.23 16.86
C SER A 526 -4.24 35.66 18.19
N LEU A 527 -4.81 34.55 18.66
CA LEU A 527 -4.31 33.83 19.84
C LEU A 527 -3.05 33.02 19.54
N LEU A 528 -2.93 32.49 18.32
CA LEU A 528 -1.77 31.71 17.88
C LEU A 528 -0.53 32.58 17.63
N GLN A 529 -0.69 33.87 17.33
CA GLN A 529 0.42 34.81 17.10
C GLN A 529 1.13 35.29 18.38
N ARG A 530 0.67 34.87 19.55
CA ARG A 530 1.22 35.22 20.87
C ARG A 530 1.79 33.99 21.55
#